data_AF-A0A2V6UUY5-F1
#
_entry.id   AF-A0A2V6UUY5-F1
#
_cell.length_a   1.000
_cell.length_b   1.000
_cell.length_c   1.000
_cell.angle_alpha   90.00
_cell.angle_beta   90.00
_cell.angle_gamma   90.00
#
_symmetry.space_group_name_H-M   'P 1'
#
loop_
_entity.id
_entity.type
_entity.pdbx_description
1 polymer ?
#
loop_
_entity_poly.entity_id
_entity_poly.type
_entity_poly.pdbx_seq_one_letter_code
_entity_poly.pdbx_strand_id
1 'polypeptide(L)'
;MVSRIRWLPGKSTKEIDEWTRRPRSTPVTDDISPAGAAVLVFRSNVPAIAEHCFKYVDAEFVARAKAAGRGIIVGGEIYGQGSSREAAAVGPMHLGIRAVIVKSFARIHRANLINWGIVPLTFDDPAAYDTIERDDRLHLPDLRAALKSGVRVTIANQRTGATFTTSCLLTPRERDILLAGGVLAYTKGES
;
A
#
# COMPACT_ATOMS: atom_id res chain seq x y z
N MET A 1 -2.30 -5.70 -14.39
CA MET A 1 -2.33 -4.23 -14.17
C MET A 1 -0.90 -3.71 -14.26
N VAL A 2 -0.67 -2.63 -15.00
CA VAL A 2 0.61 -1.88 -14.95
C VAL A 2 0.36 -0.61 -14.17
N SER A 3 1.18 -0.33 -13.15
CA SER A 3 1.08 0.89 -12.36
C SER A 3 2.47 1.42 -12.01
N ARG A 4 2.56 2.74 -11.83
CA ARG A 4 3.81 3.40 -11.44
C ARG A 4 3.99 3.30 -9.92
N ILE A 5 5.21 3.04 -9.49
CA ILE A 5 5.56 2.98 -8.07
C ILE A 5 5.52 4.39 -7.47
N ARG A 6 4.94 4.45 -6.29
CA ARG A 6 4.84 5.61 -5.42
C ARG A 6 5.58 5.23 -4.14
N TRP A 7 6.87 5.51 -4.16
CA TRP A 7 7.81 5.05 -3.14
C TRP A 7 7.56 5.74 -1.78
N LEU A 8 7.89 5.06 -0.67
CA LEU A 8 7.89 5.61 0.69
C LEU A 8 9.32 5.99 1.04
N PRO A 9 9.65 7.18 1.57
CA PRO A 9 11.04 7.60 1.83
C PRO A 9 11.85 6.62 2.67
N GLY A 10 13.16 6.52 2.41
CA GLY A 10 14.04 5.53 3.05
C GLY A 10 15.04 4.73 2.18
N LYS A 11 15.11 4.89 0.84
CA LYS A 11 16.13 4.19 0.00
C LYS A 11 17.42 4.97 -0.06
N SER A 12 17.39 6.23 0.37
CA SER A 12 18.58 7.11 0.43
C SER A 12 18.81 7.78 1.78
N THR A 13 17.96 7.63 2.78
CA THR A 13 18.17 8.21 4.11
C THR A 13 18.41 7.11 5.13
N LYS A 14 19.70 6.85 5.41
CA LYS A 14 20.16 6.22 6.65
C LYS A 14 19.86 7.18 7.81
N GLU A 15 18.60 7.39 8.12
CA GLU A 15 18.23 8.11 9.33
C GLU A 15 17.61 7.14 10.32
N ILE A 16 18.22 7.15 11.51
CA ILE A 16 17.84 6.36 12.66
C ILE A 16 16.78 7.19 13.39
N ASP A 17 15.67 6.57 13.78
CA ASP A 17 14.74 7.20 14.71
C ASP A 17 15.40 7.23 16.11
N GLU A 18 15.70 8.43 16.62
CA GLU A 18 16.38 8.64 17.90
C GLU A 18 15.58 8.11 19.11
N TRP A 19 14.27 7.94 18.97
CA TRP A 19 13.40 7.40 20.03
C TRP A 19 13.33 5.88 20.05
N THR A 20 13.38 5.22 18.90
CA THR A 20 13.20 3.76 18.81
C THR A 20 14.49 3.00 18.52
N ARG A 21 15.59 3.71 18.18
CA ARG A 21 16.88 3.14 17.73
C ARG A 21 16.72 2.11 16.60
N ARG A 22 15.68 2.23 15.78
CA ARG A 22 15.48 1.42 14.57
C ARG A 22 15.74 2.27 13.32
N PRO A 23 16.23 1.67 12.21
CA PRO A 23 16.28 2.36 10.93
C PRO A 23 14.86 2.83 10.57
N ARG A 24 14.69 4.11 10.21
CA ARG A 24 13.38 4.70 9.84
C ARG A 24 12.96 4.26 8.43
N SER A 25 12.93 2.94 8.18
CA SER A 25 12.70 2.35 6.85
C SER A 25 11.26 1.87 6.63
N THR A 26 10.37 2.03 7.62
CA THR A 26 8.98 1.58 7.53
C THR A 26 8.01 2.66 8.00
N PRO A 27 6.99 3.02 7.19
CA PRO A 27 5.93 3.92 7.63
C PRO A 27 5.01 3.27 8.66
N VAL A 28 4.78 4.01 9.74
CA VAL A 28 3.69 3.75 10.69
C VAL A 28 2.38 4.37 10.18
N THR A 29 1.26 4.05 10.82
CA THR A 29 -0.05 4.60 10.43
C THR A 29 -0.13 6.13 10.52
N ASP A 30 0.64 6.77 11.40
CA ASP A 30 0.79 8.23 11.46
C ASP A 30 1.57 8.80 10.27
N ASP A 31 2.51 8.03 9.72
CA ASP A 31 3.22 8.41 8.50
C ASP A 31 2.27 8.32 7.29
N ILE A 32 1.42 7.29 7.24
CA ILE A 32 0.46 7.10 6.15
C ILE A 32 -0.68 8.13 6.23
N SER A 33 -1.24 8.33 7.42
CA SER A 33 -2.34 9.26 7.70
C SER A 33 -2.10 9.91 9.07
N PRO A 34 -1.50 11.10 9.10
CA PRO A 34 -1.24 11.86 10.32
C PRO A 34 -2.46 12.04 11.22
N ALA A 35 -2.28 11.89 12.53
CA ALA A 35 -3.35 12.10 13.53
C ALA A 35 -3.20 13.36 14.38
N GLY A 36 -2.38 14.32 13.96
CA GLY A 36 -2.41 15.65 14.55
C GLY A 36 -3.82 16.22 14.50
N ALA A 37 -4.22 16.99 15.52
CA ALA A 37 -5.59 17.55 15.63
C ALA A 37 -6.05 18.28 14.35
N ALA A 38 -5.12 18.86 13.60
CA ALA A 38 -5.36 19.51 12.32
C ALA A 38 -5.83 18.57 11.18
N VAL A 39 -5.62 17.25 11.28
CA VAL A 39 -6.01 16.27 10.26
C VAL A 39 -7.21 15.43 10.69
N LEU A 40 -7.35 15.14 12.00
CA LEU A 40 -8.47 14.34 12.52
C LEU A 40 -9.84 14.99 12.28
N VAL A 41 -9.90 16.32 12.14
CA VAL A 41 -11.12 17.05 11.75
C VAL A 41 -11.67 16.59 10.39
N PHE A 42 -10.82 16.04 9.52
CA PHE A 42 -11.19 15.56 8.18
C PHE A 42 -11.50 14.07 8.13
N ARG A 43 -11.61 13.36 9.26
CA ARG A 43 -11.84 11.90 9.28
C ARG A 43 -13.09 11.43 8.50
N SER A 44 -14.07 12.32 8.34
CA SER A 44 -15.30 12.06 7.57
C SER A 44 -15.25 12.63 6.14
N ASN A 45 -14.17 13.33 5.76
CA ASN A 45 -13.95 13.92 4.45
C ASN A 45 -12.75 13.23 3.78
N VAL A 46 -13.05 12.16 3.04
CA VAL A 46 -12.03 11.33 2.37
C VAL A 46 -11.12 12.13 1.44
N PRO A 47 -11.61 13.04 0.58
CA PRO A 47 -10.75 13.90 -0.22
C PRO A 47 -9.78 14.73 0.63
N ALA A 48 -10.27 15.39 1.69
CA ALA A 48 -9.43 16.26 2.51
C ALA A 48 -8.38 15.49 3.31
N ILE A 49 -8.72 14.32 3.88
CA ILE A 49 -7.73 13.51 4.61
C ILE A 49 -6.67 12.91 3.67
N ALA A 50 -7.04 12.61 2.42
CA ALA A 50 -6.11 12.09 1.41
C ALA A 50 -5.01 13.11 1.06
N GLU A 51 -5.27 14.41 1.14
CA GLU A 51 -4.25 15.46 0.95
C GLU A 51 -3.13 15.42 2.00
N HIS A 52 -3.35 14.73 3.12
CA HIS A 52 -2.37 14.60 4.18
C HIS A 52 -1.61 13.28 4.15
N CYS A 53 -1.90 12.40 3.19
CA CYS A 53 -1.22 11.10 3.09
C CYS A 53 0.28 11.27 2.88
N PHE A 54 1.07 10.61 3.71
CA PHE A 54 2.55 10.63 3.65
C PHE A 54 3.21 12.00 3.80
N LYS A 55 2.50 13.07 4.18
CA LYS A 55 3.05 14.44 4.15
C LYS A 55 4.34 14.65 4.93
N TYR A 56 4.55 13.91 6.04
CA TYR A 56 5.74 14.03 6.89
C TYR A 56 6.92 13.22 6.40
N VAL A 57 6.66 12.24 5.54
CA VAL A 57 7.69 11.42 4.93
C VAL A 57 8.01 11.98 3.54
N ASP A 58 7.00 12.15 2.70
CA ASP A 58 7.09 12.55 1.31
C ASP A 58 6.01 13.58 0.97
N ALA A 59 6.36 14.87 1.11
CA ALA A 59 5.46 15.98 0.83
C ALA A 59 4.90 15.96 -0.61
N GLU A 60 5.64 15.37 -1.55
CA GLU A 60 5.29 15.31 -2.96
C GLU A 60 4.47 14.06 -3.33
N PHE A 61 4.22 13.15 -2.37
CA PHE A 61 3.51 11.89 -2.63
C PHE A 61 2.13 12.11 -3.25
N VAL A 62 1.34 13.02 -2.66
CA VAL A 62 -0.05 13.27 -3.07
C VAL A 62 -0.12 13.78 -4.51
N ALA A 63 0.70 14.78 -4.83
CA ALA A 63 0.79 15.35 -6.18
C ALA A 63 1.16 14.27 -7.21
N ARG A 64 2.17 13.44 -6.90
CA ARG A 64 2.56 12.33 -7.78
C ARG A 64 1.48 11.27 -7.91
N ALA A 65 0.81 10.91 -6.83
CA ALA A 65 -0.25 9.90 -6.84
C ALA A 65 -1.41 10.36 -7.75
N LYS A 66 -1.87 11.59 -7.57
CA LYS A 66 -2.88 12.23 -8.44
C LYS A 66 -2.47 12.25 -9.91
N ALA A 67 -1.25 12.69 -10.20
CA ALA A 67 -0.75 12.76 -11.57
C ALA A 67 -0.64 11.40 -12.27
N ALA A 68 -0.44 10.30 -11.54
CA ALA A 68 -0.42 8.95 -12.12
C ALA A 68 -1.80 8.37 -12.40
N GLY A 69 -2.82 8.75 -11.62
CA GLY A 69 -4.15 8.13 -11.62
C GLY A 69 -4.19 6.69 -11.05
N ARG A 70 -3.12 5.89 -11.21
CA ARG A 70 -2.99 4.56 -10.61
C ARG A 70 -1.57 4.30 -10.11
N GLY A 71 -1.46 3.85 -8.87
CA GLY A 71 -0.17 3.64 -8.21
C GLY A 71 -0.06 2.34 -7.42
N ILE A 72 1.19 1.98 -7.13
CA ILE A 72 1.57 0.91 -6.20
C ILE A 72 2.48 1.52 -5.15
N ILE A 73 2.21 1.24 -3.88
CA ILE A 73 3.15 1.55 -2.80
C ILE A 73 4.08 0.36 -2.61
N VAL A 74 5.38 0.63 -2.45
CA VAL A 74 6.39 -0.38 -2.10
C VAL A 74 7.04 0.03 -0.79
N GLY A 75 7.11 -0.88 0.19
CA GLY A 75 7.59 -0.58 1.54
C GLY A 75 8.37 -1.70 2.22
N GLY A 76 8.95 -1.38 3.37
CA GLY A 76 9.78 -2.28 4.18
C GLY A 76 8.98 -3.25 5.06
N GLU A 77 9.48 -3.51 6.27
CA GLU A 77 8.92 -4.47 7.22
C GLU A 77 7.92 -3.81 8.18
N ILE A 78 6.81 -4.47 8.52
CA ILE A 78 5.81 -3.99 9.49
C ILE A 78 5.07 -2.73 8.98
N TYR A 79 4.76 -2.68 7.68
CA TYR A 79 4.03 -1.57 7.08
C TYR A 79 2.65 -1.36 7.74
N GLY A 80 2.37 -0.11 8.11
CA GLY A 80 1.14 0.27 8.80
C GLY A 80 1.12 -0.11 10.27
N GLN A 81 2.27 -0.12 10.94
CA GLN A 81 2.35 -0.28 12.39
C GLN A 81 1.67 0.88 13.12
N GLY A 82 1.11 0.62 14.30
CA GLY A 82 0.48 1.63 15.14
C GLY A 82 -1.04 1.50 15.17
N SER A 83 -1.72 2.64 15.35
CA SER A 83 -3.17 2.66 15.57
C SER A 83 -3.96 2.16 14.36
N SER A 84 -5.05 1.43 14.62
CA SER A 84 -5.96 0.94 13.58
C SER A 84 -6.80 2.08 13.00
N ARG A 85 -6.23 2.84 12.06
CA ARG A 85 -6.95 3.91 11.35
C ARG A 85 -7.34 3.45 9.96
N GLU A 86 -8.62 3.40 9.67
CA GLU A 86 -9.14 3.17 8.32
C GLU A 86 -8.69 4.26 7.34
N ALA A 87 -8.48 5.48 7.87
CA ALA A 87 -7.93 6.62 7.13
C ALA A 87 -6.61 6.28 6.39
N ALA A 88 -5.77 5.43 6.99
CA ALA A 88 -4.51 4.99 6.42
C ALA A 88 -4.69 4.04 5.21
N ALA A 89 -5.89 3.52 4.95
CA ALA A 89 -6.20 2.73 3.76
C ALA A 89 -7.08 3.51 2.77
N VAL A 90 -8.09 4.24 3.25
CA VAL A 90 -9.02 4.99 2.40
C VAL A 90 -8.34 6.16 1.66
N GLY A 91 -7.39 6.85 2.31
CA GLY A 91 -6.63 7.94 1.69
C GLY A 91 -5.80 7.47 0.49
N PRO A 92 -4.92 6.47 0.65
CA PRO A 92 -4.21 5.86 -0.47
C PRO A 92 -5.13 5.33 -1.57
N MET A 93 -6.25 4.69 -1.20
CA MET A 93 -7.24 4.21 -2.18
C MET A 93 -7.79 5.36 -3.03
N HIS A 94 -8.18 6.45 -2.38
CA HIS A 94 -8.70 7.66 -3.02
C HIS A 94 -7.66 8.29 -3.97
N LEU A 95 -6.38 8.27 -3.60
CA LEU A 95 -5.26 8.74 -4.42
C LEU A 95 -4.88 7.82 -5.60
N GLY A 96 -5.64 6.76 -5.84
CA GLY A 96 -5.40 5.87 -6.98
C GLY A 96 -4.48 4.68 -6.66
N ILE A 97 -4.10 4.46 -5.40
CA ILE A 97 -3.32 3.26 -5.03
C ILE A 97 -4.19 2.01 -5.18
N ARG A 98 -3.63 0.96 -5.77
CA ARG A 98 -4.34 -0.30 -6.05
C ARG A 98 -3.66 -1.53 -5.45
N ALA A 99 -2.38 -1.44 -5.16
CA ALA A 99 -1.66 -2.47 -4.42
C ALA A 99 -0.60 -1.85 -3.52
N VAL A 100 -0.29 -2.58 -2.45
CA VAL A 100 0.81 -2.29 -1.54
C VAL A 100 1.69 -3.54 -1.50
N ILE A 101 2.97 -3.39 -1.80
CA ILE A 101 3.94 -4.50 -1.83
C ILE A 101 5.00 -4.25 -0.75
N VAL A 102 5.09 -5.13 0.24
CA VAL A 102 5.95 -4.89 1.42
C VAL A 102 6.71 -6.15 1.84
N LYS A 103 7.75 -5.99 2.67
CA LYS A 103 8.42 -7.14 3.29
C LYS A 103 7.52 -7.80 4.34
N SER A 104 6.72 -7.02 5.07
CA SER A 104 5.68 -7.53 5.97
C SER A 104 4.66 -6.44 6.36
N PHE A 105 3.46 -6.86 6.77
CA PHE A 105 2.39 -5.97 7.24
C PHE A 105 2.25 -5.99 8.76
N ALA A 106 1.82 -4.87 9.34
CA ALA A 106 1.24 -4.88 10.68
C ALA A 106 -0.11 -5.63 10.70
N ARG A 107 -0.39 -6.34 11.81
CA ARG A 107 -1.53 -7.28 11.94
C ARG A 107 -2.88 -6.72 11.47
N ILE A 108 -3.19 -5.46 11.81
CA ILE A 108 -4.52 -4.88 11.59
C ILE A 108 -4.59 -4.13 10.25
N HIS A 109 -3.51 -3.47 9.83
CA HIS A 109 -3.52 -2.60 8.66
C HIS A 109 -3.82 -3.37 7.36
N ARG A 110 -3.36 -4.62 7.25
CA ARG A 110 -3.68 -5.51 6.11
C ARG A 110 -5.19 -5.64 5.87
N ALA A 111 -5.99 -5.79 6.93
CA ALA A 111 -7.44 -5.93 6.79
C ALA A 111 -8.09 -4.63 6.27
N ASN A 112 -7.58 -3.47 6.71
CA ASN A 112 -8.07 -2.17 6.21
C ASN A 112 -7.80 -2.00 4.71
N LEU A 113 -6.64 -2.44 4.21
CA LEU A 113 -6.34 -2.42 2.78
C LEU A 113 -7.35 -3.25 1.98
N ILE A 114 -7.62 -4.48 2.45
CA ILE A 114 -8.59 -5.40 1.85
C ILE A 114 -9.99 -4.78 1.80
N ASN A 115 -10.45 -4.19 2.91
CA ASN A 115 -11.78 -3.57 2.99
C ASN A 115 -11.97 -2.44 1.96
N TRP A 116 -10.89 -1.72 1.62
CA TRP A 116 -10.91 -0.65 0.62
C TRP A 116 -10.46 -1.11 -0.78
N GLY A 117 -10.31 -2.42 -1.02
CA GLY A 117 -9.98 -2.95 -2.33
C GLY A 117 -8.52 -2.73 -2.77
N ILE A 118 -7.63 -2.38 -1.84
CA ILE A 118 -6.19 -2.33 -2.10
C ILE A 118 -5.60 -3.73 -1.87
N VAL A 119 -4.89 -4.26 -2.86
CA VAL A 119 -4.29 -5.60 -2.76
C VAL A 119 -3.02 -5.56 -1.89
N PRO A 120 -2.98 -6.28 -0.75
CA PRO A 120 -1.79 -6.39 0.08
C PRO A 120 -0.91 -7.55 -0.42
N LEU A 121 0.29 -7.24 -0.89
CA LEU A 121 1.25 -8.21 -1.39
C LEU A 121 2.49 -8.22 -0.50
N THR A 122 2.96 -9.41 -0.17
CA THR A 122 4.20 -9.62 0.57
C THR A 122 5.24 -10.21 -0.37
N PHE A 123 6.47 -9.70 -0.35
CA PHE A 123 7.57 -10.32 -1.09
C PHE A 123 7.80 -11.75 -0.61
N ASP A 124 7.95 -12.70 -1.54
CA ASP A 124 8.42 -14.05 -1.17
C ASP A 124 9.93 -14.03 -0.84
N ASP A 125 10.69 -13.22 -1.60
CA ASP A 125 12.08 -12.88 -1.29
C ASP A 125 12.20 -11.38 -0.95
N PRO A 126 12.44 -11.03 0.33
CA PRO A 126 12.62 -9.65 0.75
C PRO A 126 13.74 -8.90 0.03
N ALA A 127 14.73 -9.58 -0.56
CA ALA A 127 15.81 -8.93 -1.32
C ALA A 127 15.29 -8.24 -2.60
N ALA A 128 14.16 -8.68 -3.14
CA ALA A 128 13.52 -8.04 -4.29
C ALA A 128 13.18 -6.56 -4.02
N TYR A 129 12.87 -6.21 -2.76
CA TYR A 129 12.63 -4.82 -2.33
C TYR A 129 13.79 -3.90 -2.73
N ASP A 130 15.03 -4.34 -2.56
CA ASP A 130 16.22 -3.52 -2.79
C ASP A 130 16.47 -3.24 -4.28
N THR A 131 15.87 -4.02 -5.18
CA THR A 131 15.97 -3.85 -6.64
C THR A 131 14.98 -2.82 -7.24
N ILE A 132 13.98 -2.39 -6.46
CA ILE A 132 12.85 -1.59 -6.95
C ILE A 132 13.03 -0.10 -6.66
N GLU A 133 13.05 0.75 -7.68
CA GLU A 133 13.24 2.20 -7.50
C GLU A 133 11.93 2.98 -7.58
N ARG A 134 11.99 4.25 -7.15
CA ARG A 134 10.86 5.17 -7.29
C ARG A 134 10.53 5.39 -8.77
N ASP A 135 9.24 5.52 -9.07
CA ASP A 135 8.70 5.70 -10.43
C ASP A 135 8.89 4.51 -11.39
N ASP A 136 9.45 3.39 -10.94
CA ASP A 136 9.43 2.13 -11.68
C ASP A 136 8.00 1.73 -12.02
N ARG A 137 7.82 1.08 -13.17
CA ARG A 137 6.53 0.53 -13.58
C ARG A 137 6.52 -0.95 -13.29
N LEU A 138 5.64 -1.36 -12.38
CA LEU A 138 5.43 -2.77 -12.09
C LEU A 138 4.24 -3.28 -12.88
N HIS A 139 4.48 -4.35 -13.63
CA HIS A 139 3.47 -5.10 -14.33
C HIS A 139 3.10 -6.36 -13.54
N LEU A 140 1.85 -6.45 -13.13
CA LEU A 140 1.27 -7.59 -12.44
C LEU A 140 0.31 -8.28 -13.41
N PRO A 141 0.79 -9.18 -14.28
CA PRO A 141 -0.08 -9.99 -15.14
C PRO A 141 -1.00 -10.85 -14.27
N ASP A 142 -2.22 -11.08 -14.76
CA ASP A 142 -3.17 -12.05 -14.18
C ASP A 142 -3.47 -11.91 -12.68
N LEU A 143 -3.25 -10.72 -12.10
CA LEU A 143 -3.46 -10.46 -10.68
C LEU A 143 -4.81 -10.97 -10.17
N ARG A 144 -5.89 -10.73 -10.91
CA ARG A 144 -7.24 -11.18 -10.53
C ARG A 144 -7.35 -12.71 -10.50
N ALA A 145 -6.76 -13.41 -11.48
CA ALA A 145 -6.75 -14.86 -11.51
C ALA A 145 -5.91 -15.44 -10.36
N ALA A 146 -4.75 -14.83 -10.09
CA ALA A 146 -3.87 -15.25 -9.00
C ALA A 146 -4.54 -15.10 -7.63
N LEU A 147 -5.24 -13.97 -7.39
CA LEU A 147 -6.02 -13.76 -6.16
C LEU A 147 -7.16 -14.77 -6.03
N LYS A 148 -7.82 -15.13 -7.14
CA LYS A 148 -8.93 -16.10 -7.15
C LYS A 148 -8.47 -17.51 -6.79
N SER A 149 -7.33 -17.95 -7.34
CA SER A 149 -6.78 -19.29 -7.09
C SER A 149 -5.92 -19.36 -5.82
N GLY A 150 -5.51 -18.22 -5.26
CA GLY A 150 -4.64 -18.17 -4.08
C GLY A 150 -3.19 -18.53 -4.40
N VAL A 151 -2.78 -18.44 -5.66
CA VAL A 151 -1.39 -18.67 -6.07
C VAL A 151 -0.55 -17.40 -5.92
N ARG A 152 0.78 -17.54 -6.05
CA ARG A 152 1.71 -16.42 -6.04
C ARG A 152 1.45 -15.47 -7.21
N VAL A 153 1.64 -14.18 -6.95
CA VAL A 153 1.55 -13.11 -7.94
C VAL A 153 2.95 -12.81 -8.45
N THR A 154 3.20 -13.08 -9.73
CA THR A 154 4.44 -12.69 -10.40
C THR A 154 4.37 -11.21 -10.81
N ILE A 155 5.46 -10.48 -10.55
CA ILE A 155 5.56 -9.06 -10.85
C ILE A 155 6.81 -8.83 -11.69
N ALA A 156 6.65 -8.10 -12.79
CA ALA A 156 7.75 -7.69 -13.66
C ALA A 156 8.03 -6.19 -13.51
N ASN A 157 9.28 -5.84 -13.26
CA ASN A 157 9.73 -4.45 -13.32
C ASN A 157 10.06 -4.09 -14.77
N GLN A 158 9.29 -3.17 -15.36
CA GLN A 158 9.47 -2.80 -16.76
C GLN A 158 10.75 -1.99 -17.02
N ARG A 159 11.35 -1.36 -16.00
CA ARG A 159 12.63 -0.65 -16.17
C ARG A 159 13.78 -1.63 -16.30
N THR A 160 13.85 -2.62 -15.43
CA THR A 160 15.00 -3.54 -15.33
C THR A 160 14.80 -4.86 -16.06
N GLY A 161 13.55 -5.21 -16.39
CA GLY A 161 13.19 -6.53 -16.89
C GLY A 161 13.16 -7.63 -15.81
N ALA A 162 13.54 -7.32 -14.57
CA ALA A 162 13.57 -8.28 -13.49
C ALA A 162 12.16 -8.73 -13.07
N THR A 163 12.02 -9.99 -12.69
CA THR A 163 10.78 -10.58 -12.18
C THR A 163 10.96 -11.10 -10.76
N PHE A 164 9.94 -10.93 -9.93
CA PHE A 164 9.90 -11.47 -8.57
C PHE A 164 8.49 -11.94 -8.24
N THR A 165 8.37 -12.77 -7.21
CA THR A 165 7.07 -13.31 -6.76
C THR A 165 6.65 -12.71 -5.44
N THR A 166 5.35 -12.59 -5.27
CA THR A 166 4.71 -12.08 -4.05
C THR A 166 3.54 -12.98 -3.66
N SER A 167 3.22 -13.00 -2.38
CA SER A 167 2.09 -13.74 -1.84
C SER A 167 1.01 -12.80 -1.31
N CYS A 168 -0.25 -13.23 -1.43
CA CYS A 168 -1.41 -12.54 -0.88
C CYS A 168 -2.20 -13.54 -0.03
N LEU A 169 -1.91 -13.62 1.26
CA LEU A 169 -2.60 -14.53 2.17
C LEU A 169 -4.00 -13.98 2.47
N LEU A 170 -5.02 -14.69 1.99
CA LEU A 170 -6.43 -14.32 2.08
C LEU A 170 -7.28 -15.48 2.58
N THR A 171 -8.15 -15.20 3.54
CA THR A 171 -9.31 -16.06 3.82
C THR A 171 -10.30 -16.04 2.64
N PRO A 172 -11.23 -17.01 2.52
CA PRO A 172 -12.23 -17.00 1.47
C PRO A 172 -13.03 -15.68 1.40
N ARG A 173 -13.48 -15.19 2.55
CA ARG A 173 -14.21 -13.91 2.63
C ARG A 173 -13.37 -12.72 2.19
N GLU A 174 -12.11 -12.62 2.63
CA GLU A 174 -11.22 -11.53 2.21
C GLU A 174 -10.95 -11.56 0.70
N ARG A 175 -10.88 -12.76 0.12
CA ARG A 175 -10.74 -12.94 -1.32
C ARG A 175 -11.95 -12.41 -2.08
N ASP A 176 -13.16 -12.74 -1.62
CA ASP A 176 -14.38 -12.28 -2.27
C ASP A 176 -14.53 -10.76 -2.16
N ILE A 177 -14.20 -10.18 -0.99
CA ILE A 177 -14.15 -8.73 -0.78
C ILE A 177 -13.18 -8.06 -1.76
N LEU A 178 -11.95 -8.56 -1.89
CA LEU A 178 -10.97 -8.00 -2.82
C LEU A 178 -11.41 -8.14 -4.28
N LEU A 179 -11.99 -9.29 -4.66
CA LEU A 179 -12.45 -9.54 -6.04
C LEU A 179 -13.65 -8.66 -6.42
N ALA A 180 -14.48 -8.28 -5.44
CA ALA A 180 -15.55 -7.30 -5.60
C ALA A 180 -15.03 -5.85 -5.66
N GLY A 181 -13.78 -5.59 -5.23
CA GLY A 181 -13.18 -4.26 -5.22
C GLY A 181 -13.31 -3.52 -3.87
N GLY A 182 -13.57 -4.25 -2.79
CA GLY A 182 -13.72 -3.72 -1.44
C GLY A 182 -15.07 -4.07 -0.81
N VAL A 183 -15.18 -3.83 0.50
CA VAL A 183 -16.31 -4.29 1.32
C VAL A 183 -17.64 -3.65 0.87
N LEU A 184 -17.62 -2.38 0.48
CA LEU A 184 -18.81 -1.67 0.02
C LEU A 184 -19.37 -2.26 -1.28
N ALA A 185 -18.50 -2.71 -2.18
CA ALA A 185 -18.91 -3.34 -3.43
C ALA A 185 -19.39 -4.77 -3.18
N TYR A 186 -18.71 -5.50 -2.29
CA TYR A 186 -19.10 -6.85 -1.87
C TYR A 186 -20.53 -6.87 -1.27
N THR A 187 -20.81 -6.00 -0.30
CA THR A 187 -22.12 -5.95 0.36
C THR A 187 -23.26 -5.59 -0.61
N LYS A 188 -23.02 -4.67 -1.56
CA LYS A 188 -24.01 -4.30 -2.59
C LYS A 188 -24.33 -5.44 -3.57
N GLY A 189 -23.39 -6.36 -3.78
CA GLY A 189 -23.60 -7.53 -4.64
C GLY A 189 -24.38 -8.66 -3.99
N GLU A 190 -24.56 -8.63 -2.66
CA GLU A 190 -25.37 -9.58 -1.89
C GLU A 190 -26.79 -9.07 -1.59
N SER A 191 -27.15 -7.86 -2.07
CA SER A 191 -28.46 -7.21 -1.84
C SER A 191 -29.46 -7.48 -2.96
#